data_AF-A0A3C0A4K7-F1
#
_entry.id   AF-A0A3C0A4K7-F1
#
_cell.length_a   1.000
_cell.length_b   1.000
_cell.length_c   1.000
_cell.angle_alpha   90.00
_cell.angle_beta   90.00
_cell.angle_gamma   90.00
#
_symmetry.space_group_name_H-M   'P 1'
#
loop_
_entity.id
_entity.type
_entity.pdbx_description
1 polymer ?
#
loop_
_entity_poly.entity_id
_entity_poly.type
_entity_poly.pdbx_seq_one_letter_code
_entity_poly.pdbx_strand_id
1 'polypeptide(L)'
;ADAVWRGLSTLAGSWIGGGANQTAMLEVYGYNQALYGGMVFVDIVIANLWMAIILIGIGKSEKIDKWLGADTSAIEALKEKVSNYTQQVSRNPSLTDLMILAAIAFGTVGFAHFGAGYLSAFFTDFVNGLTPGLTRNLFTFLSSSFFWMISITTVIGIILSYTKLRTYEGAGASKFGSVFIYILVATIGMKMDLMLIFDNWQLIIIGAVWMSIHAGLLILVAKLIKAPFFFLAVGSQANVGGAASAPIVASAFHPSLATVGVLLAVFGYAIGTIGAVACTFLMQLAAAG
;
A
#
# COMPACT_ATOMS: atom_id res chain seq x y z
N ALA A 1 17.28 -23.51 7.82
CA ALA A 1 15.90 -23.04 7.58
C ALA A 1 15.49 -21.98 8.60
N ASP A 2 15.89 -22.12 9.86
CA ASP A 2 15.43 -21.25 10.98
C ASP A 2 16.27 -19.99 11.22
N ALA A 3 17.17 -19.64 10.30
CA ALA A 3 18.01 -18.46 10.47
C ALA A 3 17.15 -17.19 10.48
N VAL A 4 17.30 -16.36 11.51
CA VAL A 4 16.47 -15.15 11.74
C VAL A 4 16.45 -14.24 10.51
N TRP A 5 17.59 -14.07 9.82
CA TRP A 5 17.68 -13.23 8.61
C TRP A 5 16.77 -13.71 7.46
N ARG A 6 16.47 -15.01 7.36
CA ARG A 6 15.56 -15.56 6.36
C ARG A 6 14.09 -15.28 6.70
N GLY A 7 13.77 -15.18 7.99
CA GLY A 7 12.47 -14.69 8.42
C GLY A 7 12.33 -13.19 8.13
N LEU A 8 13.35 -12.41 8.49
CA LEU A 8 13.39 -10.97 8.24
C LEU A 8 13.39 -10.61 6.75
N SER A 9 13.91 -11.47 5.87
CA SER A 9 13.80 -11.27 4.43
C SER A 9 12.36 -11.33 3.92
N THR A 10 11.51 -12.13 4.56
CA THR A 10 10.07 -12.13 4.23
C THR A 10 9.42 -10.82 4.65
N LEU A 11 9.73 -10.29 5.85
CA LEU A 11 9.27 -8.98 6.30
C LEU A 11 9.74 -7.86 5.36
N ALA A 12 11.00 -7.88 4.93
CA ALA A 12 11.52 -6.93 3.93
C ALA A 12 10.76 -7.02 2.59
N GLY A 13 10.42 -8.23 2.15
CA GLY A 13 9.55 -8.45 0.99
C GLY A 13 8.21 -7.74 1.14
N SER A 14 7.55 -7.95 2.28
CA SER A 14 6.25 -7.34 2.57
C SER A 14 6.32 -5.82 2.68
N TRP A 15 7.24 -5.31 3.50
CA TRP A 15 7.32 -3.89 3.83
C TRP A 15 7.91 -3.03 2.74
N ILE A 16 8.49 -3.60 1.68
CA ILE A 16 9.03 -2.84 0.55
C ILE A 16 8.15 -3.00 -0.70
N GLY A 17 7.57 -4.18 -0.93
CA GLY A 17 6.74 -4.42 -2.12
C GLY A 17 5.54 -5.35 -1.93
N GLY A 18 5.06 -5.47 -0.70
CA GLY A 18 3.78 -6.11 -0.36
C GLY A 18 3.80 -7.63 -0.25
N GLY A 19 2.63 -8.19 0.09
CA GLY A 19 2.49 -9.62 0.42
C GLY A 19 2.88 -10.59 -0.70
N ALA A 20 2.78 -10.20 -1.98
CA ALA A 20 3.28 -11.02 -3.09
C ALA A 20 4.81 -11.20 -3.02
N ASN A 21 5.52 -10.12 -2.69
CA ASN A 21 6.96 -10.14 -2.51
C ASN A 21 7.35 -10.88 -1.23
N GLN A 22 6.56 -10.77 -0.16
CA GLN A 22 6.75 -11.57 1.07
C GLN A 22 6.78 -13.07 0.77
N THR A 23 5.81 -13.57 0.00
CA THR A 23 5.74 -14.99 -0.41
C THR A 23 6.92 -15.36 -1.32
N ALA A 24 7.29 -14.50 -2.28
CA ALA A 24 8.46 -14.76 -3.13
C ALA A 24 9.75 -14.90 -2.31
N MET A 25 9.94 -14.05 -1.30
CA MET A 25 11.10 -14.12 -0.41
C MET A 25 11.10 -15.39 0.45
N LEU A 26 9.93 -15.88 0.88
CA LEU A 26 9.80 -17.15 1.60
C LEU A 26 10.29 -18.34 0.76
N GLU A 27 9.88 -18.41 -0.51
CA GLU A 27 10.24 -19.50 -1.42
C GLU A 27 11.74 -19.53 -1.73
N VAL A 28 12.34 -18.37 -1.96
CA VAL A 28 13.74 -18.25 -2.40
C VAL A 28 14.71 -18.54 -1.28
N TYR A 29 14.46 -17.98 -0.10
CA TYR A 29 15.37 -18.11 1.03
C TYR A 29 15.04 -19.31 1.92
N GLY A 30 13.94 -20.02 1.63
CA GLY A 30 13.57 -21.28 2.27
C GLY A 30 13.45 -21.11 3.78
N TYR A 31 12.72 -20.08 4.21
CA TYR A 31 12.41 -19.91 5.63
C TYR A 31 11.42 -20.97 6.09
N ASN A 32 11.50 -21.35 7.36
CA ASN A 32 10.66 -22.39 7.92
C ASN A 32 9.17 -21.96 7.91
N GLN A 33 8.32 -22.71 7.20
CA GLN A 33 6.90 -22.42 7.10
C GLN A 33 6.18 -22.47 8.46
N ALA A 34 6.63 -23.30 9.40
CA ALA A 34 6.06 -23.34 10.75
C ALA A 34 6.29 -22.03 11.52
N LEU A 35 7.36 -21.29 11.18
CA LEU A 35 7.70 -20.00 11.80
C LEU A 35 7.24 -18.79 10.95
N TYR A 36 6.72 -19.03 9.75
CA TYR A 36 6.29 -17.97 8.83
C TYR A 36 5.06 -17.21 9.37
N GLY A 37 4.14 -17.91 10.04
CA GLY A 37 2.97 -17.28 10.67
C GLY A 37 3.35 -16.15 11.65
N GLY A 38 4.44 -16.33 12.41
CA GLY A 38 4.95 -15.29 13.32
C GLY A 38 5.47 -14.05 12.57
N MET A 39 6.09 -14.22 11.40
CA MET A 39 6.54 -13.10 10.57
C MET A 39 5.35 -12.34 9.96
N VAL A 40 4.36 -13.06 9.43
CA VAL A 40 3.11 -12.44 8.93
C VAL A 40 2.38 -11.67 10.04
N PHE A 41 2.40 -12.21 11.26
CA PHE A 41 1.81 -11.53 12.40
C PHE A 41 2.54 -10.21 12.75
N VAL A 42 3.87 -10.23 12.82
CA VAL A 42 4.70 -9.04 13.09
C VAL A 42 4.46 -7.97 12.02
N ASP A 43 4.42 -8.38 10.75
CA ASP A 43 4.09 -7.52 9.63
C ASP A 43 2.77 -6.77 9.86
N ILE A 44 1.69 -7.52 10.08
CA ILE A 44 0.34 -6.97 10.29
C ILE A 44 0.32 -6.01 11.48
N VAL A 45 0.87 -6.41 12.63
CA VAL A 45 0.79 -5.60 13.86
C VAL A 45 1.59 -4.32 13.73
N ILE A 46 2.85 -4.41 13.31
CA ILE A 46 3.74 -3.25 13.25
C ILE A 46 3.28 -2.27 12.16
N ALA A 47 2.86 -2.77 10.99
CA ALA A 47 2.33 -1.92 9.92
C ALA A 47 1.05 -1.19 10.34
N ASN A 48 0.12 -1.88 11.03
CA ASN A 48 -1.12 -1.27 11.51
C ASN A 48 -0.91 -0.29 12.66
N LEU A 49 0.00 -0.58 13.60
CA LEU A 49 0.37 0.37 14.66
C LEU A 49 0.98 1.64 14.06
N TRP A 50 1.86 1.49 13.06
CA TRP A 50 2.43 2.62 12.35
C TRP A 50 1.37 3.42 11.56
N MET A 51 0.43 2.73 10.91
CA MET A 51 -0.70 3.40 10.25
C MET A 51 -1.53 4.21 11.24
N ALA A 52 -1.84 3.66 12.42
CA ALA A 52 -2.57 4.37 13.46
C ALA A 52 -1.83 5.64 13.91
N ILE A 53 -0.52 5.57 14.10
CA ILE A 53 0.33 6.73 14.44
C ILE A 53 0.27 7.79 13.33
N ILE A 54 0.39 7.39 12.07
CA ILE A 54 0.27 8.30 10.93
C ILE A 54 -1.11 8.97 10.90
N LEU A 55 -2.20 8.19 11.02
CA LEU A 55 -3.56 8.71 11.00
C LEU A 55 -3.81 9.74 12.13
N ILE A 56 -3.28 9.50 13.33
CA ILE A 56 -3.31 10.47 14.43
C ILE A 56 -2.52 11.74 14.06
N GLY A 57 -1.39 11.58 13.36
CA GLY A 57 -0.56 12.67 12.85
C GLY A 57 -1.26 13.54 11.80
N ILE A 58 -2.12 12.97 10.96
CA ILE A 58 -2.84 13.72 9.90
C ILE A 58 -3.69 14.84 10.48
N GLY A 59 -4.35 14.61 11.63
CA GLY A 59 -5.12 15.64 12.33
C GLY A 59 -4.28 16.81 12.85
N LYS A 60 -2.95 16.69 12.83
CA LYS A 60 -1.99 17.74 13.20
C LYS A 60 -1.06 18.11 12.03
N SER A 61 -1.44 17.77 10.79
CA SER A 61 -0.63 17.95 9.57
C SER A 61 -0.04 19.36 9.45
N GLU A 62 -0.83 20.42 9.60
CA GLU A 62 -0.34 21.82 9.55
C GLU A 62 0.80 22.11 10.55
N LYS A 63 0.70 21.57 11.77
CA LYS A 63 1.74 21.74 12.80
C LYS A 63 3.00 20.98 12.43
N ILE A 64 2.85 19.77 11.89
CA ILE A 64 3.96 18.93 11.43
C ILE A 64 4.64 19.59 10.22
N ASP A 65 3.86 20.08 9.25
CA ASP A 65 4.38 20.77 8.06
C ASP A 65 5.13 22.04 8.42
N LYS A 66 4.59 22.85 9.35
CA LYS A 66 5.29 24.02 9.88
C LYS A 66 6.59 23.64 10.58
N TRP A 67 6.60 22.55 11.36
CA TRP A 67 7.81 22.05 11.97
C TRP A 67 8.81 21.56 10.93
N LEU A 68 8.38 20.83 9.89
CA LEU A 68 9.22 20.40 8.77
C LEU A 68 9.73 21.59 7.94
N GLY A 69 9.08 22.75 8.02
CA GLY A 69 9.34 23.90 7.17
C GLY A 69 8.92 23.63 5.71
N ALA A 70 7.90 22.78 5.55
CA ALA A 70 7.48 22.26 4.26
C ALA A 70 6.68 23.27 3.43
N ASP A 71 6.85 23.22 2.11
CA ASP A 71 5.99 23.92 1.16
C ASP A 71 4.81 23.02 0.78
N THR A 72 3.62 23.35 1.30
CA THR A 72 2.38 22.60 1.05
C THR A 72 1.57 23.14 -0.14
N SER A 73 2.06 24.17 -0.83
CA SER A 73 1.32 24.88 -1.89
C SER A 73 0.78 23.96 -2.98
N ALA A 74 1.57 23.00 -3.46
CA ALA A 74 1.15 22.05 -4.48
C ALA A 74 0.01 21.13 -4.02
N ILE A 75 0.05 20.68 -2.75
CA ILE A 75 -0.98 19.81 -2.17
C ILE A 75 -2.27 20.60 -1.94
N GLU A 76 -2.17 21.82 -1.42
CA GLU A 76 -3.33 22.68 -1.22
C GLU A 76 -3.97 23.10 -2.55
N ALA A 77 -3.18 23.47 -3.55
CA ALA A 77 -3.68 23.75 -4.89
C ALA A 77 -4.40 22.54 -5.51
N LEU A 78 -3.90 21.33 -5.29
CA LEU A 78 -4.57 20.11 -5.74
C LEU A 78 -5.89 19.87 -5.00
N LYS A 79 -5.91 20.00 -3.67
CA LYS A 79 -7.13 19.87 -2.86
C LYS A 79 -8.17 20.90 -3.30
N GLU A 80 -7.77 22.15 -3.47
CA GLU A 80 -8.64 23.25 -3.89
C GLU A 80 -9.19 23.00 -5.29
N LYS A 81 -8.35 22.62 -6.25
CA LYS A 81 -8.78 22.29 -7.62
C LYS A 81 -9.83 21.17 -7.64
N VAL A 82 -9.60 20.12 -6.87
CA VAL A 82 -10.54 18.98 -6.80
C VAL A 82 -11.82 19.39 -6.10
N SER A 83 -11.74 20.12 -4.98
CA SER A 83 -12.91 20.60 -4.24
C SER A 83 -13.78 21.53 -5.10
N ASN A 84 -13.17 22.48 -5.80
CA ASN A 84 -13.86 23.40 -6.71
C ASN A 84 -14.56 22.65 -7.85
N TYR A 85 -13.90 21.65 -8.44
CA TYR A 85 -14.53 20.80 -9.45
C TYR A 85 -15.73 20.04 -8.87
N THR A 86 -15.57 19.39 -7.72
CA THR A 86 -16.67 18.67 -7.05
C THR A 86 -17.84 19.58 -6.73
N GLN A 87 -17.61 20.81 -6.27
CA GLN A 87 -18.66 21.81 -6.04
C GLN A 87 -19.37 22.21 -7.33
N GLN A 88 -18.64 22.42 -8.44
CA GLN A 88 -19.23 22.77 -9.73
C GLN A 88 -20.16 21.69 -10.29
N VAL A 89 -19.85 20.41 -10.07
CA VAL A 89 -20.65 19.29 -10.57
C VAL A 89 -21.65 18.74 -9.53
N SER A 90 -21.63 19.25 -8.30
CA SER A 90 -22.40 18.74 -7.17
C SER A 90 -23.91 18.78 -7.45
N ARG A 91 -24.58 17.65 -7.20
CA ARG A 91 -26.03 17.50 -7.33
C ARG A 91 -26.56 16.50 -6.32
N ASN A 92 -27.87 16.55 -6.05
CA ASN A 92 -28.52 15.53 -5.22
C ASN A 92 -28.62 14.22 -6.04
N PRO A 93 -27.98 13.11 -5.61
CA PRO A 93 -27.97 11.88 -6.39
C PRO A 93 -29.36 11.26 -6.47
N SER A 94 -29.80 10.97 -7.69
CA SER A 94 -30.99 10.13 -7.92
C SER A 94 -30.67 8.65 -7.68
N LEU A 95 -31.71 7.82 -7.56
CA LEU A 95 -31.53 6.35 -7.53
C LEU A 95 -30.74 5.87 -8.74
N THR A 96 -31.01 6.42 -9.93
CA THR A 96 -30.28 6.11 -11.16
C THR A 96 -28.79 6.43 -11.04
N ASP A 97 -28.43 7.57 -10.44
CA ASP A 97 -27.02 7.93 -10.23
C ASP A 97 -26.32 6.92 -9.31
N LEU A 98 -26.98 6.51 -8.23
CA LEU A 98 -26.45 5.49 -7.30
C LEU A 98 -26.29 4.13 -7.97
N MET A 99 -27.27 3.71 -8.78
CA MET A 99 -27.19 2.45 -9.53
C MET A 99 -26.07 2.47 -10.56
N ILE A 100 -25.86 3.60 -11.25
CA ILE A 100 -24.75 3.76 -12.20
C ILE A 100 -23.40 3.79 -11.48
N LEU A 101 -23.29 4.48 -10.35
CA LEU A 101 -22.09 4.45 -9.51
C LEU A 101 -21.74 3.02 -9.07
N ALA A 102 -22.74 2.26 -8.60
CA ALA A 102 -22.56 0.86 -8.25
C ALA A 102 -22.14 0.01 -9.46
N ALA A 103 -22.78 0.20 -10.62
CA ALA A 103 -22.44 -0.51 -11.85
C ALA A 103 -21.02 -0.19 -12.32
N ILE A 104 -20.58 1.06 -12.26
CA ILE A 104 -19.20 1.45 -12.60
C ILE A 104 -18.22 0.82 -11.62
N ALA A 105 -18.48 0.92 -10.31
CA ALA A 105 -17.59 0.39 -9.28
C ALA A 105 -17.45 -1.14 -9.37
N PHE A 106 -18.57 -1.87 -9.26
CA PHE A 106 -18.56 -3.33 -9.29
C PHE A 106 -18.26 -3.89 -10.69
N GLY A 107 -18.67 -3.21 -11.76
CA GLY A 107 -18.33 -3.60 -13.13
C GLY A 107 -16.83 -3.49 -13.38
N THR A 108 -16.20 -2.37 -12.95
CA THR A 108 -14.75 -2.19 -13.07
C THR A 108 -13.99 -3.20 -12.23
N VAL A 109 -14.40 -3.42 -10.98
CA VAL A 109 -13.76 -4.40 -10.08
C VAL A 109 -13.95 -5.82 -10.62
N GLY A 110 -15.15 -6.20 -11.05
CA GLY A 110 -15.42 -7.52 -11.63
C GLY A 110 -14.60 -7.80 -12.89
N PHE A 111 -14.51 -6.83 -13.80
CA PHE A 111 -13.64 -6.93 -14.97
C PHE A 111 -12.16 -7.02 -14.58
N ALA A 112 -11.72 -6.24 -13.59
CA ALA A 112 -10.35 -6.29 -13.09
C ALA A 112 -10.02 -7.65 -12.46
N HIS A 113 -10.94 -8.26 -11.69
CA HIS A 113 -10.76 -9.62 -11.16
C HIS A 113 -10.62 -10.65 -12.28
N PHE A 114 -11.48 -10.57 -13.30
CA PHE A 114 -11.40 -11.45 -14.47
C PHE A 114 -10.05 -11.28 -15.18
N GLY A 115 -9.70 -10.06 -15.59
CA GLY A 115 -8.46 -9.78 -16.30
C GLY A 115 -7.20 -10.10 -15.48
N ALA A 116 -7.23 -9.86 -14.18
CA ALA A 116 -6.14 -10.20 -13.28
C ALA A 116 -5.90 -11.70 -13.17
N GLY A 117 -6.95 -12.52 -13.19
CA GLY A 117 -6.84 -13.97 -13.24
C GLY A 117 -6.07 -14.45 -14.48
N TYR A 118 -6.45 -13.95 -15.66
CA TYR A 118 -5.77 -14.31 -16.91
C TYR A 118 -4.34 -13.79 -16.98
N LEU A 119 -4.11 -12.51 -16.63
CA LEU A 119 -2.78 -11.92 -16.70
C LEU A 119 -1.83 -12.56 -15.69
N SER A 120 -2.26 -12.76 -14.44
CA SER A 120 -1.41 -13.41 -13.43
C SER A 120 -1.03 -14.84 -13.84
N ALA A 121 -1.97 -15.62 -14.39
CA ALA A 121 -1.67 -16.95 -14.92
C ALA A 121 -0.68 -16.91 -16.09
N PHE A 122 -0.94 -16.05 -17.09
CA PHE A 122 -0.05 -15.86 -18.24
C PHE A 122 1.37 -15.47 -17.83
N PHE A 123 1.50 -14.52 -16.90
CA PHE A 123 2.81 -14.09 -16.41
C PHE A 123 3.44 -15.10 -15.46
N THR A 124 2.68 -15.99 -14.84
CA THR A 124 3.24 -17.09 -14.04
C THR A 124 4.03 -18.05 -14.90
N ASP A 125 3.54 -18.40 -16.08
CA ASP A 125 4.29 -19.25 -17.02
C ASP A 125 5.59 -18.56 -17.48
N PHE A 126 5.52 -17.26 -17.78
CA PHE A 126 6.71 -16.45 -18.09
C PHE A 126 7.72 -16.46 -16.93
N VAL A 127 7.27 -16.15 -15.71
CA VAL A 127 8.11 -16.10 -14.51
C VAL A 127 8.70 -17.48 -14.19
N ASN A 128 7.96 -18.56 -14.37
CA ASN A 128 8.45 -19.92 -14.15
C ASN A 128 9.47 -20.37 -15.20
N GLY A 129 9.40 -19.81 -16.42
CA GLY A 129 10.40 -20.01 -17.46
C GLY A 129 11.72 -19.27 -17.21
N LEU A 130 11.76 -18.31 -16.28
CA LEU A 130 12.98 -17.61 -15.92
C LEU A 130 13.89 -18.47 -15.02
N THR A 131 15.19 -18.29 -15.18
CA THR A 131 16.19 -18.98 -14.34
C THR A 131 15.94 -18.70 -12.86
N PRO A 132 15.82 -19.74 -12.01
CA PRO A 132 15.68 -19.56 -10.56
C PRO A 132 16.81 -18.70 -10.00
N GLY A 133 16.46 -17.70 -9.20
CA GLY A 133 17.40 -16.72 -8.65
C GLY A 133 16.87 -15.30 -8.73
N LEU A 134 17.77 -14.32 -8.72
CA LEU A 134 17.42 -12.89 -8.69
C LEU A 134 16.49 -12.50 -9.85
N THR A 135 16.80 -12.92 -11.08
CA THR A 135 16.03 -12.57 -12.27
C THR A 135 14.57 -12.99 -12.16
N ARG A 136 14.28 -14.24 -11.74
CA ARG A 136 12.92 -14.71 -11.54
C ARG A 136 12.18 -13.88 -10.49
N ASN A 137 12.85 -13.60 -9.37
CA ASN A 137 12.27 -12.84 -8.26
C ASN A 137 11.87 -11.43 -8.67
N LEU A 138 12.69 -10.75 -9.48
CA LEU A 138 12.37 -9.41 -9.97
C LEU A 138 11.01 -9.34 -10.68
N PHE A 139 10.54 -10.44 -11.26
CA PHE A 139 9.29 -10.49 -12.00
C PHE A 139 8.15 -11.22 -11.27
N THR A 140 8.33 -11.73 -10.04
CA THR A 140 7.27 -12.47 -9.31
C THR A 140 6.04 -11.63 -9.00
N PHE A 141 6.19 -10.30 -8.90
CA PHE A 141 5.04 -9.40 -8.75
C PHE A 141 4.05 -9.50 -9.94
N LEU A 142 4.53 -9.90 -11.13
CA LEU A 142 3.68 -10.13 -12.31
C LEU A 142 2.82 -11.39 -12.18
N SER A 143 3.20 -12.34 -11.32
CA SER A 143 2.36 -13.50 -10.98
C SER A 143 1.25 -13.15 -9.97
N SER A 144 1.24 -11.93 -9.40
CA SER A 144 0.24 -11.53 -8.43
C SER A 144 -1.06 -11.10 -9.10
N SER A 145 -2.15 -11.84 -8.86
CA SER A 145 -3.50 -11.42 -9.26
C SER A 145 -3.91 -10.11 -8.60
N PHE A 146 -3.44 -9.85 -7.38
CA PHE A 146 -3.71 -8.58 -6.69
C PHE A 146 -3.03 -7.39 -7.38
N PHE A 147 -1.77 -7.52 -7.80
CA PHE A 147 -1.06 -6.48 -8.56
C PHE A 147 -1.83 -6.10 -9.85
N TRP A 148 -2.25 -7.10 -10.62
CA TRP A 148 -2.99 -6.87 -11.86
C TRP A 148 -4.38 -6.29 -11.61
N MET A 149 -5.08 -6.74 -10.58
CA MET A 149 -6.39 -6.21 -10.24
C MET A 149 -6.32 -4.71 -9.96
N ILE A 150 -5.38 -4.29 -9.10
CA ILE A 150 -5.18 -2.87 -8.79
C ILE A 150 -4.74 -2.10 -10.04
N SER A 151 -3.82 -2.64 -10.83
CA SER A 151 -3.34 -2.00 -12.06
C SER A 151 -4.46 -1.78 -13.08
N ILE A 152 -5.27 -2.80 -13.35
CA ILE A 152 -6.41 -2.73 -14.29
C ILE A 152 -7.47 -1.75 -13.77
N THR A 153 -7.86 -1.85 -12.49
CA THR A 153 -8.84 -0.91 -11.89
C THR A 153 -8.35 0.53 -11.99
N THR A 154 -7.06 0.76 -11.77
CA THR A 154 -6.45 2.10 -11.88
C THR A 154 -6.45 2.61 -13.31
N VAL A 155 -6.06 1.78 -14.28
CA VAL A 155 -6.09 2.14 -15.71
C VAL A 155 -7.52 2.46 -16.16
N ILE A 156 -8.49 1.62 -15.81
CA ILE A 156 -9.90 1.88 -16.12
C ILE A 156 -10.34 3.19 -15.45
N GLY A 157 -10.05 3.39 -14.17
CA GLY A 157 -10.39 4.62 -13.45
C GLY A 157 -9.82 5.88 -14.14
N ILE A 158 -8.56 5.83 -14.57
CA ILE A 158 -7.91 6.91 -15.33
C ILE A 158 -8.63 7.14 -16.65
N ILE A 159 -8.89 6.08 -17.44
CA ILE A 159 -9.61 6.20 -18.72
C ILE A 159 -10.98 6.83 -18.49
N LEU A 160 -11.75 6.33 -17.52
CA LEU A 160 -13.08 6.85 -17.19
C LEU A 160 -13.04 8.32 -16.75
N SER A 161 -11.96 8.78 -16.11
CA SER A 161 -11.78 10.18 -15.71
C SER A 161 -11.71 11.16 -16.89
N TYR A 162 -11.34 10.69 -18.08
CA TYR A 162 -11.36 11.48 -19.32
C TYR A 162 -12.72 11.45 -20.05
N THR A 163 -13.65 10.61 -19.60
CA THR A 163 -14.99 10.47 -20.20
C THR A 163 -16.03 11.31 -19.47
N LYS A 164 -17.27 11.31 -19.99
CA LYS A 164 -18.42 11.92 -19.31
C LYS A 164 -18.71 11.31 -17.93
N LEU A 165 -18.20 10.10 -17.63
CA LEU A 165 -18.42 9.46 -16.33
C LEU A 165 -17.76 10.21 -15.16
N ARG A 166 -16.80 11.10 -15.41
CA ARG A 166 -16.21 11.95 -14.38
C ARG A 166 -17.21 12.89 -13.68
N THR A 167 -18.39 13.13 -14.26
CA THR A 167 -19.43 13.98 -13.65
C THR A 167 -20.14 13.28 -12.50
N TYR A 168 -20.03 11.95 -12.39
CA TYR A 168 -20.56 11.19 -11.24
C TYR A 168 -19.83 11.49 -9.93
N GLU A 169 -18.69 12.17 -9.96
CA GLU A 169 -18.11 12.78 -8.76
C GLU A 169 -19.12 13.73 -8.09
N GLY A 170 -19.89 14.48 -8.88
CA GLY A 170 -20.97 15.35 -8.42
C GLY A 170 -22.18 14.62 -7.83
N ALA A 171 -22.35 13.34 -8.14
CA ALA A 171 -23.32 12.45 -7.50
C ALA A 171 -22.74 11.74 -6.25
N GLY A 172 -21.49 12.02 -5.89
CA GLY A 172 -20.86 11.51 -4.68
C GLY A 172 -19.98 10.27 -4.88
N ALA A 173 -19.35 10.07 -6.04
CA ALA A 173 -18.43 8.95 -6.29
C ALA A 173 -17.35 8.81 -5.20
N SER A 174 -16.65 9.90 -4.85
CA SER A 174 -15.65 9.88 -3.76
C SER A 174 -16.24 9.58 -2.37
N LYS A 175 -17.47 10.02 -2.09
CA LYS A 175 -18.17 9.70 -0.82
C LYS A 175 -18.54 8.22 -0.76
N PHE A 176 -19.04 7.67 -1.87
CA PHE A 176 -19.36 6.25 -2.00
C PHE A 176 -18.09 5.38 -1.85
N GLY A 177 -16.98 5.78 -2.49
CA GLY A 177 -15.68 5.14 -2.30
C GLY A 177 -15.21 5.18 -0.84
N SER A 178 -15.44 6.28 -0.12
CA SER A 178 -15.07 6.41 1.29
C SER A 178 -15.80 5.39 2.20
N VAL A 179 -17.04 5.01 1.85
CA VAL A 179 -17.75 3.93 2.56
C VAL A 179 -16.98 2.61 2.47
N PHE A 180 -16.51 2.23 1.27
CA PHE A 180 -15.70 1.03 1.09
C PHE A 180 -14.35 1.12 1.78
N ILE A 181 -13.74 2.31 1.82
CA ILE A 181 -12.50 2.54 2.59
C ILE A 181 -12.75 2.26 4.08
N TYR A 182 -13.86 2.73 4.66
CA TYR A 182 -14.18 2.43 6.06
C TYR A 182 -14.49 0.95 6.32
N ILE A 183 -15.19 0.28 5.40
CA ILE A 183 -15.39 -1.18 5.47
C ILE A 183 -14.04 -1.91 5.42
N LEU A 184 -13.13 -1.47 4.55
CA LEU A 184 -11.78 -2.02 4.43
C LEU A 184 -10.99 -1.84 5.74
N VAL A 185 -10.98 -0.64 6.32
CA VAL A 185 -10.33 -0.36 7.61
C VAL A 185 -10.88 -1.25 8.72
N ALA A 186 -12.20 -1.35 8.83
CA ALA A 186 -12.84 -2.23 9.82
C ALA A 186 -12.45 -3.70 9.60
N THR A 187 -12.41 -4.16 8.35
CA THR A 187 -12.04 -5.53 8.00
C THR A 187 -10.58 -5.83 8.33
N ILE A 188 -9.66 -4.90 8.08
CA ILE A 188 -8.24 -5.03 8.46
C ILE A 188 -8.11 -5.15 9.97
N GLY A 189 -8.78 -4.28 10.73
CA GLY A 189 -8.76 -4.32 12.19
C GLY A 189 -9.30 -5.65 12.76
N MET A 190 -10.37 -6.20 12.19
CA MET A 190 -10.95 -7.48 12.64
C MET A 190 -10.08 -8.71 12.37
N LYS A 191 -9.17 -8.65 11.38
CA LYS A 191 -8.26 -9.77 11.07
C LYS A 191 -7.08 -9.87 12.03
N MET A 192 -6.89 -8.90 12.92
CA MET A 192 -5.76 -8.86 13.85
C MET A 192 -6.05 -9.69 15.09
N ASP A 193 -5.31 -10.79 15.28
CA ASP A 193 -5.32 -11.55 16.53
C ASP A 193 -4.29 -11.00 17.51
N LEU A 194 -4.73 -10.13 18.42
CA LEU A 194 -3.84 -9.50 19.40
C LEU A 194 -3.23 -10.47 20.41
N MET A 195 -3.78 -11.67 20.61
CA MET A 195 -3.25 -12.62 21.60
C MET A 195 -1.89 -13.19 21.17
N LEU A 196 -1.62 -13.25 19.86
CA LEU A 196 -0.34 -13.71 19.31
C LEU A 196 0.86 -12.82 19.69
N ILE A 197 0.61 -11.63 20.27
CA ILE A 197 1.64 -10.73 20.81
C ILE A 197 2.48 -11.41 21.88
N PHE A 198 1.86 -12.25 22.72
CA PHE A 198 2.52 -12.91 23.84
C PHE A 198 3.43 -14.03 23.37
N ASP A 199 3.06 -14.71 22.28
CA ASP A 199 3.83 -15.80 21.69
C ASP A 199 5.03 -15.29 20.86
N ASN A 200 4.97 -14.05 20.36
CA ASN A 200 5.94 -13.49 19.41
C ASN A 200 6.59 -12.17 19.88
N TRP A 201 6.60 -11.90 21.19
CA TRP A 201 7.01 -10.60 21.75
C TRP A 201 8.42 -10.16 21.31
N GLN A 202 9.36 -11.11 21.16
CA GLN A 202 10.72 -10.84 20.69
C GLN A 202 10.74 -10.32 19.25
N LEU A 203 9.94 -10.92 18.36
CA LEU A 203 9.85 -10.50 16.96
C LEU A 203 9.19 -9.13 16.83
N ILE A 204 8.23 -8.81 17.69
CA ILE A 204 7.60 -7.48 17.75
C ILE A 204 8.61 -6.40 18.13
N ILE A 205 9.49 -6.67 19.10
CA ILE A 205 10.55 -5.71 19.46
C ILE A 205 11.45 -5.45 18.25
N ILE A 206 11.86 -6.51 17.53
CA ILE A 206 12.68 -6.37 16.32
C ILE A 206 11.94 -5.54 15.26
N GLY A 207 10.67 -5.84 15.01
CA GLY A 207 9.83 -5.09 14.08
C GLY A 207 9.66 -3.62 14.49
N ALA A 208 9.49 -3.34 15.78
CA ALA A 208 9.37 -1.99 16.32
C ALA A 208 10.67 -1.19 16.18
N VAL A 209 11.83 -1.82 16.42
CA VAL A 209 13.15 -1.20 16.18
C VAL A 209 13.31 -0.86 14.71
N TRP A 210 13.02 -1.82 13.81
CA TRP A 210 13.06 -1.58 12.36
C TRP A 210 12.15 -0.42 11.96
N MET A 211 10.89 -0.45 12.39
CA MET A 211 9.92 0.61 12.09
C MET A 211 10.37 1.98 12.63
N SER A 212 11.00 2.01 13.80
CA SER A 212 11.53 3.25 14.37
C SER A 212 12.67 3.83 13.54
N ILE A 213 13.57 2.97 13.02
CA ILE A 213 14.64 3.38 12.10
C ILE A 213 14.03 3.90 10.80
N HIS A 214 13.07 3.19 10.22
CA HIS A 214 12.35 3.58 9.01
C HIS A 214 11.66 4.95 9.18
N ALA A 215 10.87 5.11 10.24
CA ALA A 215 10.18 6.35 10.56
C ALA A 215 11.16 7.50 10.81
N GLY A 216 12.22 7.26 11.60
CA GLY A 216 13.25 8.25 11.89
C GLY A 216 13.97 8.72 10.63
N LEU A 217 14.33 7.79 9.73
CA LEU A 217 14.97 8.11 8.45
C LEU A 217 14.05 8.93 7.56
N LEU A 218 12.77 8.54 7.42
CA LEU A 218 11.82 9.28 6.59
C LEU A 218 11.54 10.68 7.15
N ILE A 219 11.42 10.83 8.48
CA ILE A 219 11.28 12.13 9.12
C ILE A 219 12.52 13.00 8.88
N LEU A 220 13.72 12.42 9.01
CA LEU A 220 14.97 13.12 8.74
C LEU A 220 15.03 13.60 7.27
N VAL A 221 14.77 12.70 6.32
CA VAL A 221 14.78 13.05 4.90
C VAL A 221 13.72 14.11 4.58
N ALA A 222 12.50 13.96 5.10
CA ALA A 222 11.45 14.95 4.92
C ALA A 222 11.83 16.32 5.48
N LYS A 223 12.55 16.35 6.61
CA LYS A 223 13.07 17.59 7.20
C LYS A 223 14.17 18.22 6.35
N LEU A 224 15.09 17.42 5.79
CA LEU A 224 16.19 17.90 4.96
C LEU A 224 15.69 18.53 3.65
N ILE A 225 14.72 17.87 3.00
CA ILE A 225 14.18 18.35 1.71
C ILE A 225 12.94 19.24 1.89
N LYS A 226 12.51 19.49 3.13
CA LYS A 226 11.29 20.24 3.47
C LYS A 226 10.05 19.67 2.77
N ALA A 227 9.91 18.34 2.77
CA ALA A 227 8.77 17.66 2.17
C ALA A 227 7.51 17.81 3.05
N PRO A 228 6.33 18.02 2.45
CA PRO A 228 5.05 17.89 3.13
C PRO A 228 4.88 16.55 3.84
N PHE A 229 4.24 16.59 5.01
CA PHE A 229 3.85 15.42 5.79
C PHE A 229 3.00 14.44 4.97
N PHE A 230 2.20 14.96 4.02
CA PHE A 230 1.47 14.14 3.05
C PHE A 230 2.36 13.10 2.36
N PHE A 231 3.51 13.50 1.81
CA PHE A 231 4.40 12.58 1.10
C PHE A 231 5.09 11.60 2.04
N LEU A 232 5.46 12.04 3.25
CA LEU A 232 6.00 11.15 4.27
C LEU A 232 4.96 10.08 4.65
N ALA A 233 3.74 10.49 4.96
CA ALA A 233 2.67 9.61 5.42
C ALA A 233 2.27 8.59 4.35
N VAL A 234 1.90 9.08 3.16
CA VAL A 234 1.43 8.22 2.06
C VAL A 234 2.58 7.37 1.50
N GLY A 235 3.77 7.96 1.33
CA GLY A 235 4.95 7.24 0.84
C GLY A 235 5.43 6.17 1.82
N SER A 236 5.45 6.46 3.12
CA SER A 236 5.78 5.47 4.13
C SER A 236 4.77 4.31 4.14
N GLN A 237 3.48 4.60 3.94
CA GLN A 237 2.44 3.57 3.97
C GLN A 237 2.39 2.76 2.67
N ALA A 238 2.69 3.37 1.53
CA ALA A 238 2.91 2.67 0.27
C ALA A 238 4.08 1.67 0.34
N ASN A 239 5.09 1.97 1.16
CA ASN A 239 6.19 1.08 1.49
C ASN A 239 5.67 -0.05 2.40
N VAL A 240 5.39 0.26 3.68
CA VAL A 240 5.18 -0.76 4.72
C VAL A 240 3.83 -1.49 4.62
N GLY A 241 2.74 -0.79 4.34
CA GLY A 241 1.39 -1.38 4.33
C GLY A 241 0.81 -1.64 2.93
N GLY A 242 1.60 -1.35 1.89
CA GLY A 242 1.30 -1.70 0.50
C GLY A 242 0.01 -1.08 -0.05
N ALA A 243 -0.56 -1.73 -1.07
CA ALA A 243 -1.68 -1.17 -1.83
C ALA A 243 -3.02 -1.18 -1.09
N ALA A 244 -3.11 -1.87 0.05
CA ALA A 244 -4.30 -1.88 0.89
C ALA A 244 -4.38 -0.64 1.80
N SER A 245 -3.28 -0.26 2.47
CA SER A 245 -3.30 0.81 3.49
C SER A 245 -2.92 2.19 2.97
N ALA A 246 -2.08 2.30 1.93
CA ALA A 246 -1.67 3.59 1.39
C ALA A 246 -2.86 4.46 0.90
N PRO A 247 -3.89 3.90 0.23
CA PRO A 247 -5.07 4.67 -0.17
C PRO A 247 -5.88 5.15 1.03
N ILE A 248 -5.92 4.38 2.13
CA ILE A 248 -6.59 4.76 3.37
C ILE A 248 -5.94 6.03 3.92
N VAL A 249 -4.62 6.01 4.08
CA VAL A 249 -3.85 7.15 4.60
C VAL A 249 -3.97 8.37 3.69
N ALA A 250 -3.92 8.19 2.37
CA ALA A 250 -4.12 9.28 1.43
C ALA A 250 -5.54 9.87 1.50
N SER A 251 -6.55 9.01 1.62
CA SER A 251 -7.96 9.42 1.73
C SER A 251 -8.26 10.22 3.01
N ALA A 252 -7.49 9.97 4.07
CA ALA A 252 -7.60 10.70 5.32
C ALA A 252 -7.10 12.16 5.21
N PHE A 253 -6.24 12.48 4.24
CA PHE A 253 -5.94 13.88 3.89
C PHE A 253 -7.03 14.50 3.04
N HIS A 254 -7.53 13.76 2.04
CA HIS A 254 -8.71 14.12 1.26
C HIS A 254 -9.19 12.88 0.48
N PRO A 255 -10.50 12.56 0.43
CA PRO A 255 -11.00 11.33 -0.20
C PRO A 255 -10.49 11.09 -1.63
N SER A 256 -10.43 12.16 -2.43
CA SER A 256 -9.98 12.10 -3.82
C SER A 256 -8.47 11.85 -4.01
N LEU A 257 -7.67 11.87 -2.93
CA LEU A 257 -6.25 11.54 -2.96
C LEU A 257 -5.99 10.04 -2.79
N ALA A 258 -7.03 9.22 -2.53
CA ALA A 258 -6.90 7.76 -2.43
C ALA A 258 -6.21 7.15 -3.65
N THR A 259 -6.50 7.66 -4.86
CA THR A 259 -5.88 7.22 -6.13
C THR A 259 -4.38 7.46 -6.17
N VAL A 260 -3.89 8.54 -5.56
CA VAL A 260 -2.45 8.82 -5.43
C VAL A 260 -1.79 7.75 -4.56
N GLY A 261 -2.43 7.37 -3.45
CA GLY A 261 -1.97 6.29 -2.58
C GLY A 261 -1.91 4.93 -3.30
N VAL A 262 -2.92 4.62 -4.12
CA VAL A 262 -2.94 3.41 -4.95
C VAL A 262 -1.75 3.38 -5.91
N LEU A 263 -1.53 4.46 -6.67
CA LEU A 263 -0.44 4.55 -7.65
C LEU A 263 0.94 4.40 -7.01
N LEU A 264 1.17 5.08 -5.88
CA LEU A 264 2.42 4.97 -5.13
C LEU A 264 2.67 3.55 -4.64
N ALA A 265 1.64 2.85 -4.17
CA ALA A 265 1.78 1.48 -3.71
C ALA A 265 2.03 0.47 -4.85
N VAL A 266 1.35 0.61 -5.99
CA VAL A 266 1.59 -0.22 -7.18
C VAL A 266 3.03 -0.06 -7.67
N PHE A 267 3.53 1.17 -7.69
CA PHE A 267 4.93 1.44 -8.02
C PHE A 267 5.89 0.82 -7.00
N GLY A 268 5.54 0.89 -5.72
CA GLY A 268 6.25 0.21 -4.63
C GLY A 268 6.35 -1.30 -4.83
N TYR A 269 5.31 -1.97 -5.34
CA TYR A 269 5.36 -3.41 -5.60
C TYR A 269 6.42 -3.78 -6.64
N ALA A 270 6.54 -3.00 -7.72
CA ALA A 270 7.49 -3.25 -8.79
C ALA A 270 8.95 -3.01 -8.36
N ILE A 271 9.22 -1.88 -7.68
CA ILE A 271 10.59 -1.55 -7.23
C ILE A 271 10.96 -2.34 -5.98
N GLY A 272 9.98 -2.67 -5.15
CA GLY A 272 10.20 -3.23 -3.83
C GLY A 272 10.84 -4.60 -3.84
N THR A 273 10.67 -5.38 -4.91
CA THR A 273 11.35 -6.67 -5.03
C THR A 273 12.87 -6.51 -5.11
N ILE A 274 13.36 -5.49 -5.83
CA ILE A 274 14.79 -5.18 -5.91
C ILE A 274 15.30 -4.78 -4.52
N GLY A 275 14.56 -3.90 -3.84
CA GLY A 275 14.90 -3.43 -2.50
C GLY A 275 14.93 -4.55 -1.47
N ALA A 276 13.94 -5.45 -1.50
CA ALA A 276 13.85 -6.59 -0.59
C ALA A 276 15.00 -7.58 -0.77
N VAL A 277 15.38 -7.87 -2.02
CA VAL A 277 16.52 -8.76 -2.29
C VAL A 277 17.84 -8.10 -1.87
N ALA A 278 18.04 -6.81 -2.16
CA ALA A 278 19.21 -6.07 -1.71
C ALA A 278 19.31 -6.05 -0.17
N CYS A 279 18.19 -5.77 0.51
CA CYS A 279 18.11 -5.81 1.98
C CYS A 279 18.45 -7.20 2.52
N THR A 280 17.97 -8.25 1.87
CA THR A 280 18.23 -9.64 2.28
C THR A 280 19.68 -10.03 2.10
N PHE A 281 20.32 -9.59 1.02
CA PHE A 281 21.75 -9.79 0.82
C PHE A 281 22.57 -9.12 1.93
N LEU A 282 22.21 -7.89 2.32
CA LEU A 282 22.86 -7.19 3.44
C LEU A 282 22.64 -7.92 4.78
N MET A 283 21.43 -8.41 5.04
CA MET A 283 21.13 -9.20 6.24
C MET A 283 21.92 -10.51 6.28
N GLN A 284 22.07 -11.18 5.13
CA GLN A 284 22.88 -12.39 5.02
C GLN A 284 24.36 -12.12 5.32
N LEU A 285 24.92 -11.02 4.80
CA LEU A 285 26.30 -10.61 5.10
C LEU A 285 26.49 -10.30 6.59
N ALA A 286 25.56 -9.55 7.19
CA ALA A 286 25.62 -9.19 8.60
C ALA A 286 25.48 -10.42 9.53
N ALA A 287 24.73 -11.44 9.12
CA ALA A 287 24.55 -12.68 9.89
C ALA A 287 25.68 -13.71 9.68
N ALA A 288 26.55 -13.50 8.70
CA ALA A 288 27.70 -14.36 8.41
C ALA A 288 28.99 -13.92 9.14
N GLY A 289 28.98 -12.70 9.70
CA GLY A 289 30.00 -12.21 10.63
C GLY A 289 29.61 -12.48 12.08
#